data_AF-A0A538QF10-F1
#
_entry.id   AF-A0A538QF10-F1
#
_cell.length_a   1.000
_cell.length_b   1.000
_cell.length_c   1.000
_cell.angle_alpha   90.00
_cell.angle_beta   90.00
_cell.angle_gamma   90.00
#
_symmetry.space_group_name_H-M   'P 1'
#
loop_
_entity.id
_entity.type
_entity.pdbx_description
1 polymer ?
#
loop_
_entity_poly.entity_id
_entity_poly.type
_entity_poly.pdbx_seq_one_letter_code
_entity_poly.pdbx_strand_id
1 'polypeptide(L)'
;MSKVSLRRLLSKLTALALSTSAVGVAAAQPARDEPGLDVEDSELDASLAIDPGPLDAQDAAAALGRSLAMALSQLRPLSATHLAATWCLSDDALRRLAVAHALEWTFSLVGDALVIDHLSRDDDPAIRAASARAAWARRVTGGDPGVLARLSRDPDPRVRAVAASARSS
;
A
#
# COMPACT_ATOMS: atom_id res chain seq x y z
N MET A 1 -9.06 14.31 -17.37
CA MET A 1 -8.24 13.71 -16.29
C MET A 1 -7.48 12.54 -16.89
N SER A 2 -6.15 12.53 -16.77
CA SER A 2 -5.33 11.42 -17.26
C SER A 2 -5.52 10.19 -16.36
N LYS A 3 -5.51 8.99 -16.95
CA LYS A 3 -5.68 7.72 -16.24
C LYS A 3 -4.49 6.81 -16.51
N VAL A 4 -4.08 6.02 -15.52
CA VAL A 4 -3.05 4.97 -15.68
C VAL A 4 -3.72 3.62 -15.68
N SER A 5 -3.39 2.79 -16.67
CA SER A 5 -3.89 1.41 -16.74
C SER A 5 -3.31 0.56 -15.59
N LEU A 6 -4.16 -0.19 -14.89
CA LEU A 6 -3.73 -1.12 -13.86
C LEU A 6 -2.64 -2.09 -14.34
N ARG A 7 -2.75 -2.64 -15.56
CA ARG A 7 -1.74 -3.55 -16.10
C ARG A 7 -0.36 -2.90 -16.19
N ARG A 8 -0.32 -1.63 -16.61
CA ARG A 8 0.93 -0.86 -16.72
C ARG A 8 1.53 -0.60 -15.34
N LEU A 9 0.69 -0.23 -14.37
CA LEU A 9 1.11 -0.01 -12.98
C LEU A 9 1.66 -1.29 -12.34
N LEU A 10 1.00 -2.44 -12.54
CA LEU A 10 1.46 -3.75 -12.04
C LEU A 10 2.82 -4.13 -12.65
N SER A 11 2.98 -3.95 -13.96
CA SER A 11 4.26 -4.20 -14.63
C SER A 11 5.39 -3.33 -14.05
N LYS A 12 5.11 -2.05 -13.76
CA LYS A 12 6.10 -1.15 -13.14
C LYS A 12 6.47 -1.55 -11.72
N LEU A 13 5.49 -1.88 -10.88
CA LEU A 13 5.77 -2.36 -9.52
C LEU A 13 6.59 -3.65 -9.54
N THR A 14 6.30 -4.55 -10.49
CA THR A 14 7.08 -5.78 -10.69
C THR A 14 8.50 -5.46 -11.15
N ALA A 15 8.66 -4.56 -12.12
CA ALA A 15 9.98 -4.14 -12.60
C ALA A 15 10.80 -3.50 -11.46
N LEU A 16 10.17 -2.65 -10.65
CA LEU A 16 10.82 -1.99 -9.51
C LEU A 16 11.25 -3.00 -8.43
N ALA A 17 10.42 -4.02 -8.17
CA ALA A 17 10.79 -5.12 -7.28
C ALA A 17 11.96 -5.96 -7.81
N LEU A 18 12.05 -6.15 -9.13
CA LEU A 18 13.13 -6.93 -9.76
C LEU A 18 14.44 -6.13 -9.85
N SER A 19 14.39 -4.86 -10.21
CA SER A 19 15.59 -4.01 -10.42
C SER A 19 16.36 -3.72 -9.13
N THR A 20 15.68 -3.71 -7.98
CA THR A 20 16.27 -3.44 -6.66
C THR A 20 17.05 -4.65 -6.09
N SER A 21 16.84 -5.85 -6.63
CA SER A 21 17.58 -7.06 -6.26
C SER A 21 19.03 -7.10 -6.79
N ALA A 22 19.42 -6.17 -7.67
CA ALA A 22 20.72 -6.16 -8.36
C ALA A 22 21.81 -5.29 -7.70
N VAL A 23 21.53 -4.56 -6.61
CA VAL A 23 22.53 -3.66 -6.00
C VAL A 23 23.06 -4.26 -4.70
N GLY A 24 24.20 -4.95 -4.84
CA GLY A 24 25.01 -5.45 -3.73
C GLY A 24 25.51 -4.35 -2.78
N VAL A 25 25.85 -4.79 -1.57
CA VAL A 25 26.31 -3.98 -0.44
C VAL A 25 27.55 -3.13 -0.77
N ALA A 26 27.45 -1.84 -0.45
CA ALA A 26 28.51 -0.86 -0.17
C ALA A 26 29.54 -0.52 -1.27
N ALA A 27 29.40 0.68 -1.84
CA ALA A 27 30.51 1.61 -2.02
C ALA A 27 29.98 3.05 -1.93
N ALA A 28 30.51 3.83 -0.98
CA ALA A 28 30.35 5.27 -0.97
C ALA A 28 31.11 5.83 -2.18
N GLN A 29 30.38 6.35 -3.16
CA GLN A 29 30.98 7.00 -4.32
C GLN A 29 30.34 8.39 -4.49
N PRO A 30 31.16 9.45 -4.58
CA PRO A 30 30.66 10.82 -4.60
C PRO A 30 29.99 11.12 -5.94
N ALA A 31 29.00 12.02 -5.86
CA ALA A 31 28.21 12.59 -6.94
C ALA A 31 28.88 12.52 -8.32
N ARG A 32 28.32 11.67 -9.19
CA ARG A 32 28.44 11.82 -10.64
C ARG A 32 27.08 12.22 -11.16
N ASP A 33 27.07 13.30 -11.91
CA ASP A 33 25.95 13.76 -12.74
C ASP A 33 25.54 12.62 -13.68
N GLU A 34 24.51 11.87 -13.29
CA GLU A 34 23.80 10.94 -14.16
C GLU A 34 22.83 11.77 -15.03
N PRO A 35 22.87 11.63 -16.36
CA PRO A 35 22.00 12.39 -17.24
C PRO A 35 20.57 11.82 -17.20
N GLY A 36 19.66 12.59 -16.57
CA GLY A 36 18.22 12.64 -16.86
C GLY A 36 17.44 11.31 -16.88
N LEU A 37 16.97 10.88 -15.71
CA LEU A 37 15.83 9.95 -15.59
C LEU A 37 14.51 10.70 -15.35
N ASP A 38 14.30 11.84 -15.99
CA ASP A 38 13.14 12.74 -15.73
C ASP A 38 11.84 12.34 -16.44
N VAL A 39 11.66 11.09 -16.91
CA VAL A 39 10.50 10.73 -17.76
C VAL A 39 9.65 9.54 -17.26
N GLU A 40 10.05 8.76 -16.25
CA GLU A 40 9.31 7.50 -15.92
C GLU A 40 8.64 7.40 -14.53
N ASP A 41 8.74 8.40 -13.66
CA ASP A 41 8.09 8.37 -12.33
C ASP A 41 6.63 8.86 -12.32
N SER A 42 6.14 9.40 -13.43
CA SER A 42 4.78 9.99 -13.51
C SER A 42 3.65 8.98 -13.28
N GLU A 43 3.90 7.68 -13.36
CA GLU A 43 2.86 6.65 -13.18
C GLU A 43 2.64 6.23 -11.72
N LEU A 44 3.61 6.48 -10.83
CA LEU A 44 3.43 6.31 -9.39
C LEU A 44 2.80 7.55 -8.74
N ASP A 45 2.71 8.66 -9.47
CA ASP A 45 2.12 9.92 -9.04
C ASP A 45 0.67 9.72 -8.57
N ALA A 46 0.37 10.12 -7.33
CA ALA A 46 -0.94 10.08 -6.69
C ALA A 46 -2.04 10.87 -7.43
N SER A 47 -1.67 11.77 -8.35
CA SER A 47 -2.60 12.61 -9.09
C SER A 47 -3.37 11.87 -10.20
N LEU A 48 -2.87 10.72 -10.66
CA LEU A 48 -3.47 9.97 -11.76
C LEU A 48 -4.45 8.91 -11.25
N ALA A 49 -5.70 8.94 -11.74
CA ALA A 49 -6.68 7.91 -11.41
C ALA A 49 -6.31 6.57 -12.07
N ILE A 50 -6.46 5.47 -11.34
CA ILE A 50 -6.23 4.13 -11.87
C ILE A 50 -7.46 3.67 -12.65
N ASP A 51 -7.23 3.16 -13.86
CA ASP A 51 -8.25 2.45 -14.63
C ASP A 51 -8.16 0.94 -14.33
N PRO A 52 -9.12 0.37 -13.57
CA PRO A 52 -9.15 -1.06 -13.26
C PRO A 52 -9.46 -1.93 -14.49
N GLY A 53 -9.97 -1.34 -15.58
CA GLY A 53 -10.44 -2.09 -16.74
C GLY A 53 -11.66 -2.96 -16.43
N PRO A 54 -11.67 -4.26 -16.81
CA PRO A 54 -12.83 -5.13 -16.62
C PRO A 54 -12.91 -5.79 -15.23
N LEU A 55 -11.94 -5.54 -14.34
CA LEU A 55 -11.89 -6.17 -13.03
C LEU A 55 -12.82 -5.47 -12.04
N ASP A 56 -13.37 -6.24 -11.11
CA ASP A 56 -14.01 -5.68 -9.92
C ASP A 56 -12.98 -4.88 -9.10
N ALA A 57 -13.44 -3.82 -8.43
CA ALA A 57 -12.56 -2.93 -7.66
C ALA A 57 -11.81 -3.66 -6.54
N GLN A 58 -12.43 -4.66 -5.89
CA GLN A 58 -11.76 -5.46 -4.85
C GLN A 58 -10.67 -6.34 -5.46
N ASP A 59 -10.96 -7.04 -6.55
CA ASP A 59 -9.99 -7.91 -7.21
C ASP A 59 -8.81 -7.11 -7.76
N ALA A 60 -9.09 -5.95 -8.35
CA ALA A 60 -8.09 -5.00 -8.82
C ALA A 60 -7.21 -4.50 -7.68
N ALA A 61 -7.81 -4.07 -6.56
CA ALA A 61 -7.07 -3.58 -5.40
C ALA A 61 -6.27 -4.69 -4.71
N ALA A 62 -6.78 -5.91 -4.62
CA ALA A 62 -6.06 -7.06 -4.07
C ALA A 62 -4.86 -7.45 -4.94
N ALA A 63 -5.00 -7.45 -6.27
CA ALA A 63 -3.90 -7.70 -7.19
C ALA A 63 -2.83 -6.60 -7.11
N LEU A 64 -3.27 -5.33 -7.01
CA LEU A 64 -2.38 -4.19 -6.83
C LEU A 64 -1.67 -4.24 -5.48
N GLY A 65 -2.38 -4.55 -4.40
CA GLY A 65 -1.84 -4.66 -3.06
C GLY A 65 -0.75 -5.73 -2.93
N ARG A 66 -0.92 -6.89 -3.59
CA ARG A 66 0.15 -7.91 -3.66
C ARG A 66 1.40 -7.39 -4.35
N SER A 67 1.25 -6.76 -5.51
CA SER A 67 2.38 -6.22 -6.27
C SER A 67 3.06 -5.06 -5.54
N LEU A 68 2.27 -4.24 -4.84
CA LEU A 68 2.77 -3.16 -4.00
C LEU A 68 3.52 -3.69 -2.79
N ALA A 69 3.04 -4.73 -2.11
CA ALA A 69 3.76 -5.36 -1.01
C ALA A 69 5.13 -5.88 -1.44
N MET A 70 5.21 -6.54 -2.61
CA MET A 70 6.47 -6.96 -3.20
C MET A 70 7.40 -5.77 -3.46
N ALA A 71 6.91 -4.72 -4.12
CA ALA A 71 7.69 -3.51 -4.37
C ALA A 71 8.20 -2.85 -3.08
N LEU A 72 7.33 -2.66 -2.09
CA LEU A 72 7.67 -2.05 -0.79
C LEU A 72 8.71 -2.88 -0.03
N SER A 73 8.71 -4.21 -0.17
CA SER A 73 9.69 -5.08 0.48
C SER A 73 11.12 -4.92 -0.07
N GLN A 74 11.26 -4.40 -1.29
CA GLN A 74 12.55 -4.24 -1.97
C GLN A 74 13.06 -2.79 -1.96
N LEU A 75 12.19 -1.84 -1.66
CA LEU A 75 12.55 -0.43 -1.58
C LEU A 75 13.37 -0.11 -0.33
N ARG A 76 14.20 0.94 -0.42
CA ARG A 76 14.83 1.53 0.77
C ARG A 76 13.75 2.00 1.75
N PRO A 77 13.94 1.89 3.07
CA PRO A 77 12.89 2.15 4.05
C PRO A 77 12.16 3.49 3.89
N LEU A 78 12.90 4.58 3.65
CA LEU A 78 12.31 5.92 3.44
C LEU A 78 11.49 6.00 2.15
N SER A 79 11.94 5.37 1.06
CA SER A 79 11.21 5.33 -0.22
C SER A 79 9.94 4.50 -0.10
N ALA A 80 10.00 3.38 0.61
CA ALA A 80 8.82 2.55 0.89
C ALA A 80 7.77 3.32 1.70
N THR A 81 8.19 3.99 2.78
CA THR A 81 7.30 4.85 3.59
C THR A 81 6.74 6.00 2.77
N HIS A 82 7.55 6.66 1.94
CA HIS A 82 7.09 7.74 1.06
C HIS A 82 6.01 7.24 0.10
N LEU A 83 6.24 6.13 -0.61
CA LEU A 83 5.27 5.57 -1.55
C LEU A 83 3.96 5.18 -0.85
N ALA A 84 4.05 4.48 0.29
CA ALA A 84 2.88 4.08 1.07
C ALA A 84 2.07 5.30 1.57
N ALA A 85 2.76 6.35 2.05
CA ALA A 85 2.12 7.59 2.49
C ALA A 85 1.46 8.34 1.34
N THR A 86 2.15 8.47 0.20
CA THR A 86 1.62 9.12 -0.99
C THR A 86 0.36 8.42 -1.51
N TRP A 87 0.32 7.09 -1.46
CA TRP A 87 -0.85 6.33 -1.91
C TRP A 87 -1.98 6.31 -0.90
N CYS A 88 -1.69 6.27 0.41
CA CYS A 88 -2.75 6.31 1.42
C CYS A 88 -3.46 7.67 1.49
N LEU A 89 -2.78 8.75 1.08
CA LEU A 89 -3.33 10.10 1.02
C LEU A 89 -3.92 10.47 -0.35
N SER A 90 -3.88 9.57 -1.33
CA SER A 90 -4.45 9.84 -2.67
C SER A 90 -5.97 9.87 -2.62
N ASP A 91 -6.61 10.70 -3.46
CA ASP A 91 -8.07 10.72 -3.64
C ASP A 91 -8.61 9.42 -4.27
N ASP A 92 -7.77 8.63 -4.93
CA ASP A 92 -8.14 7.36 -5.56
C ASP A 92 -8.31 6.25 -4.51
N ALA A 93 -9.56 5.84 -4.29
CA ALA A 93 -9.91 4.75 -3.37
C ALA A 93 -9.20 3.43 -3.71
N LEU A 94 -8.89 3.16 -4.98
CA LEU A 94 -8.20 1.93 -5.39
C LEU A 94 -6.76 1.91 -4.86
N ARG A 95 -6.07 3.06 -4.83
CA ARG A 95 -4.73 3.18 -4.25
C ARG A 95 -4.77 2.98 -2.74
N ARG A 96 -5.69 3.66 -2.06
CA ARG A 96 -5.85 3.53 -0.59
C ARG A 96 -6.19 2.09 -0.20
N LEU A 97 -7.08 1.43 -0.93
CA LEU A 97 -7.43 0.03 -0.73
C LEU A 97 -6.25 -0.92 -1.03
N ALA A 98 -5.48 -0.65 -2.09
CA ALA A 98 -4.29 -1.43 -2.41
C ALA A 98 -3.21 -1.32 -1.31
N VAL A 99 -3.03 -0.15 -0.70
CA VAL A 99 -2.13 0.01 0.46
C VAL A 99 -2.62 -0.84 1.64
N ALA A 100 -3.92 -0.79 1.96
CA ALA A 100 -4.48 -1.61 3.04
C ALA A 100 -4.24 -3.12 2.78
N HIS A 101 -4.47 -3.58 1.54
CA HIS A 101 -4.18 -4.96 1.15
C HIS A 101 -2.69 -5.31 1.19
N ALA A 102 -1.81 -4.39 0.80
CA ALA A 102 -0.37 -4.61 0.86
C ALA A 102 0.06 -4.86 2.32
N LEU A 103 -0.47 -4.09 3.27
CA LEU A 103 -0.11 -4.19 4.69
C LEU A 103 -0.59 -5.49 5.37
N GLU A 104 -1.49 -6.25 4.74
CA GLU A 104 -1.81 -7.62 5.17
C GLU A 104 -0.60 -8.58 5.06
N TRP A 105 0.39 -8.25 4.23
CA TRP A 105 1.62 -9.02 4.07
C TRP A 105 2.70 -8.58 5.06
N THR A 106 3.63 -9.47 5.41
CA THR A 106 4.74 -9.15 6.31
C THR A 106 5.96 -8.62 5.54
N PHE A 107 6.32 -7.35 5.77
CA PHE A 107 7.56 -6.72 5.31
C PHE A 107 7.91 -5.55 6.22
N SER A 108 9.18 -5.16 6.30
CA SER A 108 9.57 -3.99 7.10
C SER A 108 9.07 -2.70 6.47
N LEU A 109 8.21 -1.96 7.16
CA LEU A 109 7.77 -0.63 6.74
C LEU A 109 7.78 0.30 7.95
N VAL A 110 8.54 1.39 7.85
CA VAL A 110 8.56 2.40 8.90
C VAL A 110 7.24 3.17 8.86
N GLY A 111 6.52 3.17 9.99
CA GLY A 111 5.26 3.89 10.13
C GLY A 111 4.02 3.13 9.62
N ASP A 112 4.08 1.81 9.43
CA ASP A 112 2.90 1.01 9.06
C ASP A 112 1.72 1.22 10.02
N ALA A 113 1.96 1.33 11.32
CA ALA A 113 0.93 1.65 12.31
C ALA A 113 0.19 2.97 12.04
N LEU A 114 0.89 4.01 11.55
CA LEU A 114 0.26 5.29 11.20
C LEU A 114 -0.56 5.19 9.92
N VAL A 115 -0.07 4.44 8.93
CA VAL A 115 -0.81 4.20 7.69
C VAL A 115 -2.09 3.40 7.96
N ILE A 116 -2.00 2.35 8.77
CA ILE A 116 -3.16 1.54 9.20
C ILE A 116 -4.14 2.39 10.00
N ASP A 117 -3.65 3.18 10.95
CA ASP A 117 -4.51 4.07 11.75
C ASP A 117 -5.24 5.08 10.85
N HIS A 118 -4.55 5.70 9.90
CA HIS A 118 -5.17 6.61 8.93
C HIS A 118 -6.27 5.91 8.10
N LEU A 119 -5.95 4.81 7.43
CA LEU A 119 -6.88 4.09 6.54
C LEU A 119 -8.06 3.47 7.31
N SER A 120 -7.91 3.16 8.60
CA SER A 120 -9.02 2.68 9.42
C SER A 120 -10.13 3.72 9.65
N ARG A 121 -9.90 4.98 9.27
CA ARG A 121 -10.90 6.07 9.33
C ARG A 121 -11.36 6.52 7.95
N ASP A 122 -11.01 5.77 6.90
CA ASP A 122 -11.44 6.07 5.53
C ASP A 122 -12.97 6.08 5.43
N ASP A 123 -13.51 6.92 4.55
CA ASP A 123 -14.95 6.99 4.29
C ASP A 123 -15.47 5.68 3.67
N ASP A 124 -14.64 4.98 2.90
CA ASP A 124 -14.97 3.71 2.27
C ASP A 124 -14.92 2.55 3.28
N PRO A 125 -16.05 1.86 3.57
CA PRO A 125 -16.07 0.70 4.46
C PRO A 125 -15.17 -0.45 3.99
N ALA A 126 -14.92 -0.60 2.69
CA ALA A 126 -14.02 -1.64 2.19
C ALA A 126 -12.56 -1.40 2.63
N ILE A 127 -12.11 -0.13 2.60
CA ILE A 127 -10.78 0.27 3.06
C ILE A 127 -10.67 0.09 4.58
N ARG A 128 -11.70 0.45 5.34
CA ARG A 128 -11.73 0.19 6.79
C ARG A 128 -11.67 -1.30 7.12
N ALA A 129 -12.39 -2.15 6.38
CA ALA A 129 -12.33 -3.60 6.54
C ALA A 129 -10.94 -4.17 6.19
N ALA A 130 -10.32 -3.70 5.11
CA ALA A 130 -8.94 -4.08 4.78
C ALA A 130 -7.93 -3.62 5.84
N SER A 131 -8.13 -2.43 6.39
CA SER A 131 -7.31 -1.90 7.48
C SER A 131 -7.43 -2.74 8.75
N ALA A 132 -8.60 -3.31 9.05
CA ALA A 132 -8.75 -4.28 10.15
C ALA A 132 -7.87 -5.53 9.92
N ARG A 133 -7.86 -6.07 8.71
CA ARG A 133 -7.00 -7.23 8.37
C ARG A 133 -5.51 -6.88 8.47
N ALA A 134 -5.13 -5.70 7.97
CA ALA A 134 -3.76 -5.21 8.09
C ALA A 134 -3.34 -5.01 9.55
N ALA A 135 -4.17 -4.37 10.38
CA ALA A 135 -3.93 -4.20 11.82
C ALA A 135 -3.71 -5.55 12.51
N TRP A 136 -4.53 -6.55 12.17
CA TRP A 136 -4.36 -7.91 12.69
C TRP A 136 -3.04 -8.53 12.28
N ALA A 137 -2.70 -8.49 10.98
CA ALA A 137 -1.45 -9.04 10.46
C ALA A 137 -0.21 -8.38 11.08
N ARG A 138 -0.30 -7.07 11.37
CA ARG A 138 0.80 -6.24 11.90
C ARG A 138 0.80 -6.08 13.42
N ARG A 139 -0.13 -6.70 14.15
CA ARG A 139 -0.25 -6.52 15.61
C ARG A 139 1.04 -6.83 16.37
N VAL A 140 1.80 -7.82 15.90
CA VAL A 140 3.06 -8.26 16.52
C VAL A 140 4.19 -7.24 16.37
N THR A 141 4.10 -6.34 15.38
CA THR A 141 5.06 -5.25 15.15
C THR A 141 4.54 -3.88 15.61
N GLY A 142 3.43 -3.84 16.36
CA GLY A 142 2.82 -2.60 16.85
C GLY A 142 1.82 -1.95 15.89
N GLY A 143 1.39 -2.65 14.83
CA GLY A 143 0.45 -2.13 13.83
C GLY A 143 -1.02 -1.97 14.27
N ASP A 144 -1.37 -2.32 15.52
CA ASP A 144 -2.72 -2.14 16.07
C ASP A 144 -2.73 -1.21 17.29
N PRO A 145 -2.57 0.12 17.11
CA PRO A 145 -2.71 1.12 18.18
C PRO A 145 -4.19 1.35 18.54
N GLY A 146 -4.94 0.28 18.83
CA GLY A 146 -6.38 0.32 19.14
C GLY A 146 -7.29 0.42 17.91
N VAL A 147 -6.78 0.11 16.72
CA VAL A 147 -7.53 0.10 15.46
C VAL A 147 -8.62 -0.97 15.51
N LEU A 148 -8.28 -2.21 15.87
CA LEU A 148 -9.25 -3.31 15.94
C LEU A 148 -10.35 -3.07 16.97
N ALA A 149 -10.00 -2.49 18.11
CA ALA A 149 -10.96 -2.14 19.15
C ALA A 149 -11.95 -1.06 18.66
N ARG A 150 -11.48 -0.08 17.89
CA ARG A 150 -12.33 0.94 17.27
C ARG A 150 -13.24 0.34 16.20
N LEU A 151 -12.70 -0.44 15.27
CA LEU A 151 -13.43 -1.02 14.15
C LEU A 151 -14.46 -2.09 14.58
N SER A 152 -14.32 -2.70 15.76
CA SER A 152 -15.39 -3.57 16.31
C SER A 152 -16.71 -2.82 16.59
N ARG A 153 -16.67 -1.49 16.62
CA ARG A 153 -17.84 -0.60 16.81
C ARG A 153 -18.15 0.21 15.54
N ASP A 154 -17.59 -0.16 14.39
CA ASP A 154 -17.81 0.54 13.12
C ASP A 154 -19.31 0.57 12.77
N PRO A 155 -19.84 1.64 12.16
CA PRO A 155 -21.23 1.67 11.69
C PRO A 155 -21.53 0.57 10.68
N ASP A 156 -20.56 0.18 9.84
CA ASP A 156 -20.73 -0.86 8.84
C ASP A 156 -20.65 -2.27 9.46
N PRO A 157 -21.69 -3.11 9.32
CA PRO A 157 -21.69 -4.46 9.89
C PRO A 157 -20.60 -5.38 9.32
N ARG A 158 -20.19 -5.18 8.07
CA ARG A 158 -19.12 -5.98 7.44
C ARG A 158 -17.77 -5.64 8.07
N VAL A 159 -17.51 -4.35 8.31
CA VAL A 159 -16.28 -3.92 8.99
C VAL A 159 -16.22 -4.49 10.41
N ARG A 160 -17.33 -4.43 11.16
CA ARG A 160 -17.40 -5.05 12.50
C ARG A 160 -17.11 -6.55 12.48
N ALA A 161 -17.69 -7.26 11.51
CA ALA A 161 -17.50 -8.71 11.37
C ALA A 161 -16.02 -9.06 11.12
N VAL A 162 -15.34 -8.30 10.25
CA VAL A 162 -13.91 -8.48 9.98
C VAL A 162 -13.05 -8.14 11.19
N ALA A 163 -13.33 -7.04 11.89
CA ALA A 163 -12.60 -6.68 13.10
C ALA A 163 -12.80 -7.70 14.23
N ALA A 164 -13.99 -8.30 14.34
CA ALA A 164 -14.27 -9.35 15.32
C ALA A 164 -13.54 -10.66 14.99
N SER A 165 -13.58 -11.11 13.73
CA SER A 165 -12.93 -12.36 13.31
C SER A 165 -11.41 -12.30 13.43
N ALA A 166 -10.83 -11.13 13.18
CA ALA A 166 -9.42 -10.87 13.43
C ALA A 166 -9.04 -11.16 14.89
N ARG A 167 -9.84 -10.71 15.88
CA ARG A 167 -9.50 -10.87 17.31
C ARG A 167 -9.64 -12.30 17.84
N SER A 168 -10.37 -13.17 17.14
CA SER A 168 -10.60 -14.56 17.55
C SER A 168 -9.60 -15.57 16.96
N SER A 169 -8.70 -15.12 16.08
CA SER A 169 -7.68 -15.95 15.43
C SER A 169 -6.34 -15.94 16.17
#